data_AF-A0A8J4CX09-F1
#
_entry.id   AF-A0A8J4CX09-F1
#
_cell.length_a   1.000
_cell.length_b   1.000
_cell.length_c   1.000
_cell.angle_alpha   90.00
_cell.angle_beta   90.00
_cell.angle_gamma   90.00
#
_symmetry.space_group_name_H-M   'P 1'
#
loop_
_entity.id
_entity.type
_entity.pdbx_description
1 polymer ?
#
loop_
_entity_poly.entity_id
_entity_poly.type
_entity_poly.pdbx_seq_one_letter_code
_entity_poly.pdbx_strand_id
1 'polypeptide(L)'
;SKPASPWETYKSNKLEYGDLTDPMGDSPASGQKVHCHNAAYNWRIGWARPITGGVLTAANFTPTANRIALTIPASGTTDMNMVILDMGSSSPQAASPSIPYPKYFLSFRVRNTTFGGYDGGLSAAINQAVVIHNYNGTASDRDALTSNLVAIGGPRFDSFDPAFPAGNVWTGPFTPFNSTTGLGGGLRVKVVSVGPSSAVVELCRMYSQTEGKPGSAECQANLDRDCDGKMASLDSDCNPK
;
A
#
# COMPACT_ATOMS: atom_id res chain seq x y z
N SER A 1 -6.12 -29.20 -40.70
CA SER A 1 -6.10 -28.60 -39.34
C SER A 1 -5.14 -27.43 -39.37
N LYS A 2 -5.62 -26.20 -39.12
CA LYS A 2 -4.72 -25.05 -38.97
C LYS A 2 -3.94 -25.22 -37.66
N PRO A 3 -2.62 -24.97 -37.63
CA PRO A 3 -1.89 -24.93 -36.36
C PRO A 3 -2.42 -23.75 -35.54
N ALA A 4 -2.67 -24.01 -34.25
CA ALA A 4 -3.04 -22.98 -33.29
C ALA A 4 -2.01 -21.85 -33.32
N SER A 5 -2.48 -20.61 -33.29
CA SER A 5 -1.58 -19.46 -33.29
C SER A 5 -0.84 -19.38 -31.93
N PRO A 6 0.37 -18.80 -31.87
CA PRO A 6 1.13 -18.66 -30.62
C PRO A 6 0.37 -17.94 -29.49
N TRP A 7 -0.73 -17.26 -29.81
CA TRP A 7 -1.61 -16.56 -28.87
C TRP A 7 -2.60 -17.47 -28.13
N GLU A 8 -2.88 -18.66 -28.65
CA GLU A 8 -3.88 -19.56 -28.05
C GLU A 8 -3.32 -20.40 -26.90
N THR A 9 -2.00 -20.45 -26.73
CA THR A 9 -1.32 -21.24 -25.68
C THR A 9 -1.07 -20.45 -24.39
N TYR A 10 -1.40 -19.16 -24.34
CA TYR A 10 -1.18 -18.29 -23.16
C TYR A 10 -2.34 -18.27 -22.15
N LYS A 11 -3.26 -19.23 -22.21
CA LYS A 11 -4.46 -19.25 -21.34
C LYS A 11 -4.26 -19.88 -19.95
N SER A 12 -3.05 -20.26 -19.53
CA SER A 12 -2.86 -20.97 -18.25
C SER A 12 -1.83 -20.39 -17.28
N ASN A 13 -1.23 -19.23 -17.52
CA ASN A 13 -0.27 -18.64 -16.60
C ASN A 13 -0.58 -17.16 -16.45
N LYS A 14 -0.74 -16.70 -15.19
CA LYS A 14 -0.85 -15.31 -14.72
C LYS A 14 -1.19 -14.29 -15.83
N LEU A 15 -2.42 -13.77 -15.78
CA LEU A 15 -2.84 -12.51 -16.43
C LEU A 15 -1.62 -11.62 -16.68
N GLU A 16 -1.22 -11.47 -17.95
CA GLU A 16 0.03 -10.82 -18.37
C GLU A 16 0.18 -9.40 -17.78
N TYR A 17 -0.94 -8.80 -17.34
CA TYR A 17 -0.99 -7.50 -16.68
C TYR A 17 -1.62 -7.49 -15.28
N GLY A 18 -2.27 -8.57 -14.82
CA GLY A 18 -2.67 -8.90 -13.42
C GLY A 18 -3.34 -7.86 -12.50
N ASP A 19 -3.44 -6.60 -12.90
CA ASP A 19 -3.81 -5.45 -12.10
C ASP A 19 -5.18 -4.96 -12.55
N LEU A 20 -6.17 -5.09 -11.65
CA LEU A 20 -7.55 -4.65 -11.88
C LEU A 20 -7.68 -3.12 -12.02
N THR A 21 -6.60 -2.38 -11.80
CA THR A 21 -6.53 -0.92 -11.88
C THR A 21 -5.77 -0.40 -13.10
N ASP A 22 -5.21 -1.29 -13.94
CA ASP A 22 -4.53 -0.92 -15.19
C ASP A 22 -5.53 -0.88 -16.37
N PRO A 23 -5.62 0.21 -17.16
CA PRO A 23 -6.40 0.25 -18.40
C PRO A 23 -6.00 -0.82 -19.44
N MET A 24 -4.79 -1.37 -19.36
CA MET A 24 -4.31 -2.48 -20.21
C MET A 24 -4.50 -3.87 -19.57
N GLY A 25 -4.83 -3.94 -18.27
CA GLY A 25 -5.24 -5.16 -17.57
C GLY A 25 -6.64 -5.60 -18.01
N ASP A 26 -7.04 -6.82 -17.65
CA ASP A 26 -8.31 -7.49 -18.02
C ASP A 26 -9.54 -6.79 -17.41
N SER A 27 -9.70 -5.52 -17.78
CA SER A 27 -10.72 -4.63 -17.32
C SER A 27 -11.98 -4.93 -18.14
N PRO A 28 -13.09 -5.28 -17.50
CA PRO A 28 -14.27 -5.70 -18.21
C PRO A 28 -14.71 -4.57 -19.12
N ALA A 29 -15.13 -4.96 -20.33
CA ALA A 29 -15.74 -4.16 -21.39
C ALA A 29 -17.04 -3.45 -20.96
N SER A 30 -17.08 -2.84 -19.78
CA SER A 30 -18.11 -1.91 -19.38
C SER A 30 -17.96 -0.69 -20.29
N GLY A 31 -19.04 -0.30 -20.97
CA GLY A 31 -19.04 0.76 -21.97
C GLY A 31 -18.67 2.17 -21.48
N GLN A 32 -18.00 2.31 -20.33
CA GLN A 32 -17.51 3.54 -19.72
C GLN A 32 -15.97 3.52 -19.81
N LYS A 33 -15.44 4.07 -20.91
CA LYS A 33 -14.14 3.67 -21.50
C LYS A 33 -12.87 4.35 -20.94
N VAL A 34 -12.85 4.87 -19.71
CA VAL A 34 -11.61 5.50 -19.16
C VAL A 34 -11.30 4.98 -17.77
N HIS A 35 -10.19 4.23 -17.65
CA HIS A 35 -9.56 3.87 -16.38
C HIS A 35 -8.30 4.70 -16.19
N CYS A 36 -8.08 5.24 -14.99
CA CYS A 36 -6.75 5.73 -14.65
C CYS A 36 -5.80 4.53 -14.53
N HIS A 37 -4.54 4.67 -14.93
CA HIS A 37 -3.53 3.66 -14.59
C HIS A 37 -3.37 3.56 -13.07
N ASN A 38 -2.68 2.52 -12.60
CA ASN A 38 -2.25 2.48 -11.20
C ASN A 38 -1.36 3.68 -10.85
N ALA A 39 -1.29 3.99 -9.56
CA ALA A 39 -0.61 5.18 -9.06
C ALA A 39 0.89 5.21 -9.41
N ALA A 40 1.57 4.06 -9.37
CA ALA A 40 2.98 3.97 -9.71
C ALA A 40 3.24 4.34 -11.17
N TYR A 41 2.42 3.85 -12.11
CA TYR A 41 2.53 4.22 -13.51
C TYR A 41 2.18 5.68 -13.75
N ASN A 42 1.07 6.19 -13.20
CA ASN A 42 0.71 7.61 -13.36
C ASN A 42 1.81 8.55 -12.86
N TRP A 43 2.46 8.21 -11.74
CA TRP A 43 3.60 8.98 -11.23
C TRP A 43 4.80 8.93 -12.18
N ARG A 44 5.17 7.73 -12.60
CA ARG A 44 6.34 7.50 -13.45
C ARG A 44 6.25 8.24 -14.79
N ILE A 45 5.08 8.23 -15.42
CA ILE A 45 4.85 8.91 -16.71
C ILE A 45 4.49 10.40 -16.54
N GLY A 46 4.45 10.91 -15.30
CA GLY A 46 4.20 12.32 -14.98
C GLY A 46 2.75 12.77 -15.14
N TRP A 47 1.78 11.85 -15.17
CA TRP A 47 0.36 12.16 -15.28
C TRP A 47 -0.32 12.45 -13.94
N ALA A 48 0.25 11.95 -12.85
CA ALA A 48 -0.20 12.25 -11.50
C ALA A 48 1.01 12.44 -10.57
N ARG A 49 0.76 13.02 -9.41
CA ARG A 49 1.78 13.34 -8.41
C ARG A 49 1.26 13.10 -7.00
N PRO A 50 2.15 13.00 -6.01
CA PRO A 50 1.75 12.83 -4.62
C PRO A 50 0.99 14.06 -4.10
N ILE A 51 0.13 13.83 -3.11
CA ILE A 51 -0.45 14.92 -2.30
C ILE A 51 0.66 15.70 -1.58
N THR A 52 0.37 16.93 -1.14
CA THR A 52 1.28 17.68 -0.27
C THR A 52 1.61 16.88 0.99
N GLY A 53 2.90 16.65 1.27
CA GLY A 53 3.35 15.78 2.37
C GLY A 53 3.21 14.29 2.10
N GLY A 54 2.77 13.89 0.91
CA GLY A 54 2.57 12.50 0.50
C GLY A 54 3.81 11.80 -0.06
N VAL A 55 4.99 12.42 0.02
CA VAL A 55 6.28 11.75 -0.25
C VAL A 55 6.94 11.49 1.09
N LEU A 56 6.96 10.22 1.47
CA LEU A 56 7.46 9.77 2.77
C LEU A 56 8.59 8.77 2.58
N THR A 57 9.46 8.74 3.58
CA THR A 57 10.56 7.80 3.72
C THR A 57 10.56 7.23 5.13
N ALA A 58 11.36 6.20 5.38
CA ALA A 58 11.61 5.71 6.74
C ALA A 58 12.03 6.82 7.73
N ALA A 59 12.70 7.88 7.26
CA ALA A 59 13.16 9.00 8.09
C ALA A 59 12.03 9.93 8.58
N ASN A 60 10.83 9.84 8.01
CA ASN A 60 9.67 10.59 8.48
C ASN A 60 9.10 10.05 9.80
N PHE A 61 9.60 8.92 10.28
CA PHE A 61 9.11 8.23 11.46
C PHE A 61 10.20 8.13 12.53
N THR A 62 9.79 8.25 13.79
CA THR A 62 10.63 7.91 14.97
C THR A 62 9.87 6.95 15.87
N PRO A 63 10.52 6.27 16.84
CA PRO A 63 9.80 5.42 17.79
C PRO A 63 8.72 6.15 18.60
N THR A 64 8.87 7.46 18.83
CA THR A 64 7.90 8.31 19.56
C THR A 64 6.86 8.96 18.65
N ALA A 65 7.10 9.00 17.34
CA ALA A 65 6.22 9.55 16.32
C ALA A 65 6.23 8.63 15.10
N ASN A 66 5.63 7.46 15.25
CA ASN A 66 5.65 6.42 14.23
C ASN A 66 4.38 6.35 13.38
N ARG A 67 3.42 7.27 13.59
CA ARG A 67 2.13 7.34 12.91
C ARG A 67 1.99 8.64 12.13
N ILE A 68 1.50 8.57 10.90
CA ILE A 68 1.19 9.72 10.05
C ILE A 68 -0.18 9.49 9.41
N ALA A 69 -1.11 10.42 9.63
CA ALA A 69 -2.42 10.43 8.99
C ALA A 69 -2.41 11.34 7.75
N LEU A 70 -2.99 10.87 6.65
CA LEU A 70 -3.06 11.57 5.37
C LEU A 70 -4.45 11.43 4.74
N THR A 71 -4.88 12.46 4.03
CA THR A 71 -6.11 12.43 3.22
C THR A 71 -5.74 12.28 1.75
N ILE A 72 -6.20 11.20 1.12
CA ILE A 72 -5.94 10.89 -0.29
C ILE A 72 -7.21 11.19 -1.11
N PRO A 73 -7.18 12.18 -2.02
CA PRO A 73 -8.27 12.41 -2.96
C PRO A 73 -8.50 11.23 -3.92
N ALA A 74 -9.72 11.12 -4.44
CA ALA A 74 -10.03 10.15 -5.47
C ALA A 74 -9.21 10.38 -6.74
N SER A 75 -8.66 9.31 -7.32
CA SER A 75 -7.71 9.41 -8.44
C SER A 75 -8.34 9.98 -9.71
N GLY A 76 -9.65 9.81 -9.90
CA GLY A 76 -10.37 10.38 -11.04
C GLY A 76 -10.70 11.89 -10.93
N THR A 77 -10.38 12.57 -9.82
CA THR A 77 -10.78 13.98 -9.61
C THR A 77 -9.62 14.97 -9.61
N THR A 78 -8.38 14.52 -9.45
CA THR A 78 -7.19 15.39 -9.37
C THR A 78 -5.92 14.62 -9.74
N ASP A 79 -4.90 15.34 -10.21
CA ASP A 79 -3.54 14.81 -10.44
C ASP A 79 -2.78 14.59 -9.13
N MET A 80 -3.12 15.30 -8.05
CA MET A 80 -2.56 15.11 -6.70
C MET A 80 -3.35 14.08 -5.90
N ASN A 81 -3.13 12.79 -6.17
CA ASN A 81 -4.05 11.72 -5.75
C ASN A 81 -3.39 10.49 -5.10
N MET A 82 -2.13 10.60 -4.70
CA MET A 82 -1.40 9.45 -4.15
C MET A 82 -0.47 9.81 -3.00
N VAL A 83 -0.06 8.77 -2.27
CA VAL A 83 1.04 8.79 -1.31
C VAL A 83 2.10 7.82 -1.80
N ILE A 84 3.36 8.25 -1.80
CA ILE A 84 4.53 7.44 -2.09
C ILE A 84 5.31 7.30 -0.79
N LEU A 85 5.56 6.06 -0.39
CA LEU A 85 6.30 5.74 0.81
C LEU A 85 7.47 4.82 0.46
N ASP A 86 8.69 5.28 0.75
CA ASP A 86 9.91 4.49 0.60
C ASP A 86 10.44 4.01 1.96
N MET A 87 10.25 2.73 2.26
CA MET A 87 10.68 2.11 3.53
C MET A 87 12.13 1.62 3.50
N GLY A 88 12.86 1.78 2.38
CA GLY A 88 14.20 1.21 2.20
C GLY A 88 15.19 2.14 1.47
N SER A 89 16.49 1.85 1.63
CA SER A 89 17.60 2.69 1.14
C SER A 89 18.19 2.20 -0.19
N SER A 90 18.98 3.05 -0.85
CA SER A 90 19.59 2.93 -2.19
C SER A 90 20.53 1.72 -2.46
N SER A 91 20.70 0.78 -1.53
CA SER A 91 21.39 -0.51 -1.73
C SER A 91 21.20 -1.46 -0.54
N PRO A 92 21.40 -2.79 -0.68
CA PRO A 92 21.53 -3.70 0.47
C PRO A 92 22.71 -3.25 1.34
N GLN A 93 22.46 -2.81 2.57
CA GLN A 93 23.52 -2.53 3.53
C GLN A 93 23.78 -3.76 4.41
N ALA A 94 25.02 -3.93 4.85
CA ALA A 94 25.38 -5.00 5.76
C ALA A 94 24.49 -4.97 7.01
N ALA A 95 23.92 -6.12 7.37
CA ALA A 95 23.03 -6.35 8.51
C ALA A 95 21.57 -5.85 8.42
N SER A 96 21.08 -5.40 7.24
CA SER A 96 19.63 -5.22 7.03
C SER A 96 19.17 -6.00 5.79
N PRO A 97 18.30 -7.01 5.94
CA PRO A 97 17.67 -7.70 4.82
C PRO A 97 17.05 -6.71 3.81
N SER A 98 17.28 -6.94 2.52
CA SER A 98 16.66 -6.14 1.46
C SER A 98 15.18 -6.46 1.37
N ILE A 99 14.31 -5.44 1.39
CA ILE A 99 12.91 -5.58 1.01
C ILE A 99 12.86 -5.43 -0.52
N PRO A 100 12.47 -6.48 -1.30
CA PRO A 100 12.55 -6.44 -2.75
C PRO A 100 11.74 -5.31 -3.43
N TYR A 101 10.71 -4.80 -2.75
CA TYR A 101 9.85 -3.71 -3.21
C TYR A 101 9.61 -2.71 -2.06
N PRO A 102 10.58 -1.83 -1.74
CA PRO A 102 10.49 -0.97 -0.55
C PRO A 102 9.60 0.26 -0.78
N LYS A 103 9.26 0.56 -2.03
CA LYS A 103 8.40 1.70 -2.41
C LYS A 103 6.96 1.25 -2.55
N TYR A 104 6.09 1.89 -1.79
CA TYR A 104 4.65 1.70 -1.82
C TYR A 104 3.95 2.93 -2.39
N PHE A 105 2.92 2.69 -3.18
CA PHE A 105 2.06 3.71 -3.77
C PHE A 105 0.65 3.46 -3.28
N LEU A 106 0.11 4.39 -2.51
CA LEU A 106 -1.27 4.36 -2.03
C LEU A 106 -2.09 5.34 -2.86
N SER A 107 -3.23 4.90 -3.37
CA SER A 107 -4.16 5.76 -4.11
C SER A 107 -5.59 5.42 -3.75
N PHE A 108 -6.48 6.42 -3.72
CA PHE A 108 -7.89 6.19 -3.48
C PHE A 108 -8.63 6.14 -4.82
N ARG A 109 -9.43 5.09 -5.02
CA ARG A 109 -10.15 4.81 -6.27
C ARG A 109 -11.65 4.88 -6.03
N VAL A 110 -12.34 5.64 -6.87
CA VAL A 110 -13.80 5.80 -6.83
C VAL A 110 -14.32 5.61 -8.23
N ARG A 111 -15.28 4.71 -8.41
CA ARG A 111 -15.88 4.44 -9.70
C ARG A 111 -16.69 5.65 -10.15
N ASN A 112 -16.38 6.14 -11.35
CA ASN A 112 -17.15 7.21 -11.98
C ASN A 112 -18.29 6.60 -12.81
N THR A 113 -19.50 7.12 -12.70
CA THR A 113 -20.64 6.65 -13.51
C THR A 113 -20.83 7.47 -14.79
N THR A 114 -20.07 8.55 -14.95
CA THR A 114 -20.12 9.44 -16.12
C THR A 114 -19.39 8.79 -17.29
N PHE A 115 -20.03 8.72 -18.45
CA PHE A 115 -19.41 8.19 -19.67
C PHE A 115 -18.16 9.01 -20.04
N GLY A 116 -17.04 8.33 -20.26
CA GLY A 116 -15.75 8.98 -20.57
C GLY A 116 -15.04 9.61 -19.35
N GLY A 117 -15.62 9.51 -18.16
CA GLY A 117 -14.98 9.96 -16.93
C GLY A 117 -13.86 9.00 -16.51
N TYR A 118 -12.79 9.56 -15.96
CA TYR A 118 -11.72 8.81 -15.30
C TYR A 118 -12.29 7.85 -14.25
N ASP A 119 -11.71 6.65 -14.17
CA ASP A 119 -12.17 5.57 -13.30
C ASP A 119 -13.61 5.09 -13.57
N GLY A 120 -14.10 5.29 -14.81
CA GLY A 120 -15.44 4.93 -15.25
C GLY A 120 -15.73 3.42 -15.20
N GLY A 121 -14.77 2.61 -15.65
CA GLY A 121 -14.94 1.17 -15.73
C GLY A 121 -14.44 0.39 -14.50
N LEU A 122 -14.12 1.06 -13.38
CA LEU A 122 -13.59 0.37 -12.20
C LEU A 122 -14.55 -0.75 -11.75
N SER A 123 -13.98 -1.89 -11.35
CA SER A 123 -14.78 -2.98 -10.79
C SER A 123 -15.41 -2.56 -9.46
N ALA A 124 -16.49 -3.23 -9.06
CA ALA A 124 -17.14 -2.97 -7.77
C ALA A 124 -16.18 -3.21 -6.58
N ALA A 125 -15.20 -4.11 -6.73
CA ALA A 125 -14.24 -4.47 -5.69
C ALA A 125 -13.26 -3.34 -5.33
N ILE A 126 -13.00 -2.42 -6.27
CA ILE A 126 -12.05 -1.30 -6.11
C ILE A 126 -12.75 0.06 -6.05
N ASN A 127 -14.09 0.07 -5.96
CA ASN A 127 -14.86 1.29 -5.78
C ASN A 127 -14.84 1.74 -4.30
N GLN A 128 -14.48 3.00 -4.06
CA GLN A 128 -14.31 3.57 -2.72
C GLN A 128 -13.30 2.77 -1.89
N ALA A 129 -12.18 2.43 -2.52
CA ALA A 129 -11.09 1.69 -1.91
C ALA A 129 -9.74 2.40 -2.11
N VAL A 130 -8.93 2.39 -1.06
CA VAL A 130 -7.49 2.65 -1.10
C VAL A 130 -6.81 1.42 -1.68
N VAL A 131 -6.03 1.61 -2.72
CA VAL A 131 -5.27 0.57 -3.38
C VAL A 131 -3.79 0.79 -3.11
N ILE A 132 -3.11 -0.26 -2.66
CA ILE A 132 -1.68 -0.27 -2.38
C ILE A 132 -0.98 -1.04 -3.48
N HIS A 133 -0.02 -0.37 -4.14
CA HIS A 133 0.91 -0.99 -5.05
C HIS A 133 2.31 -0.97 -4.49
N ASN A 134 3.14 -1.94 -4.86
CA ASN A 134 4.57 -1.89 -4.62
C ASN A 134 5.34 -1.81 -5.95
N TYR A 135 6.51 -1.15 -5.90
CA TYR A 135 7.35 -0.94 -7.08
C TYR A 135 8.83 -0.99 -6.69
N ASN A 136 9.67 -1.62 -7.51
CA ASN A 136 11.10 -1.79 -7.23
C ASN A 136 11.99 -0.72 -7.87
N GLY A 137 11.43 0.19 -8.69
CA GLY A 137 12.20 1.27 -9.31
C GLY A 137 13.00 0.91 -10.56
N THR A 138 13.07 -0.37 -10.93
CA THR A 138 13.97 -0.85 -12.01
C THR A 138 13.26 -1.28 -13.29
N ALA A 139 11.93 -1.22 -13.34
CA ALA A 139 11.16 -1.68 -14.50
C ALA A 139 11.24 -0.67 -15.67
N SER A 140 11.50 -1.12 -16.90
CA SER A 140 11.38 -0.29 -18.11
C SER A 140 9.90 -0.09 -18.53
N ASP A 141 9.63 0.74 -19.54
CA ASP A 141 8.24 1.10 -19.95
C ASP A 141 7.49 -0.09 -20.58
N ARG A 142 8.23 -1.15 -20.91
CA ARG A 142 7.73 -2.36 -21.55
C ARG A 142 7.90 -3.62 -20.71
N ASP A 143 8.46 -3.48 -19.50
CA ASP A 143 8.61 -4.62 -18.60
C ASP A 143 7.32 -4.84 -17.83
N ALA A 144 6.72 -6.01 -18.04
CA ALA A 144 5.66 -6.59 -17.21
C ALA A 144 6.17 -6.98 -15.80
N LEU A 145 7.04 -6.17 -15.20
CA LEU A 145 7.69 -6.43 -13.92
C LEU A 145 7.72 -5.19 -13.02
N THR A 146 6.66 -4.71 -12.40
CA THR A 146 5.20 -4.70 -12.55
C THR A 146 4.91 -3.92 -11.29
N SER A 147 4.33 -2.72 -11.37
CA SER A 147 3.69 -2.20 -10.16
C SER A 147 2.72 -3.30 -9.69
N ASN A 148 3.00 -3.94 -8.56
CA ASN A 148 2.19 -5.07 -8.14
C ASN A 148 1.12 -4.55 -7.21
N LEU A 149 -0.13 -4.87 -7.53
CA LEU A 149 -1.23 -4.71 -6.60
C LEU A 149 -0.99 -5.61 -5.39
N VAL A 150 -0.70 -5.02 -4.23
CA VAL A 150 -0.43 -5.78 -2.99
C VAL A 150 -1.62 -5.83 -2.06
N ALA A 151 -2.49 -4.81 -2.11
CA ALA A 151 -3.70 -4.78 -1.32
C ALA A 151 -4.75 -3.84 -1.91
N ILE A 152 -6.01 -4.19 -1.69
CA ILE A 152 -7.16 -3.31 -1.84
C ILE A 152 -7.77 -3.16 -0.43
N GLY A 153 -7.96 -1.93 0.00
CA GLY A 153 -8.51 -1.57 1.30
C GLY A 153 -9.62 -0.55 1.16
N GLY A 154 -10.86 -0.96 1.36
CA GLY A 154 -11.99 -0.03 1.55
C GLY A 154 -12.25 0.22 3.02
N PRO A 155 -13.52 0.30 3.50
CA PRO A 155 -13.80 0.15 4.93
C PRO A 155 -13.29 -1.19 5.49
N ARG A 156 -12.80 -2.10 4.63
CA ARG A 156 -12.13 -3.36 4.97
C ARG A 156 -10.97 -3.64 4.01
N PHE A 157 -9.80 -4.03 4.54
CA PHE A 157 -8.77 -4.79 3.80
C PHE A 157 -9.13 -6.28 3.85
N ASP A 158 -8.68 -7.05 2.86
CA ASP A 158 -8.98 -8.48 2.74
C ASP A 158 -8.26 -9.36 3.79
N SER A 159 -7.27 -8.83 4.50
CA SER A 159 -6.53 -9.53 5.57
C SER A 159 -7.00 -9.11 6.96
N PHE A 160 -7.50 -10.08 7.74
CA PHE A 160 -7.81 -9.92 9.16
C PHE A 160 -6.54 -10.13 10.00
N ASP A 161 -6.15 -9.13 10.79
CA ASP A 161 -5.14 -9.27 11.83
C ASP A 161 -5.84 -9.32 13.20
N PRO A 162 -5.80 -10.45 13.93
CA PRO A 162 -6.48 -10.62 15.21
C PRO A 162 -6.00 -9.64 16.30
N ALA A 163 -4.83 -9.00 16.15
CA ALA A 163 -4.40 -7.92 17.02
C ALA A 163 -5.27 -6.64 16.86
N PHE A 164 -6.06 -6.55 15.77
CA PHE A 164 -6.88 -5.40 15.38
C PHE A 164 -8.39 -5.71 15.34
N PRO A 165 -9.05 -5.78 16.50
CA PRO A 165 -10.50 -6.01 16.55
C PRO A 165 -11.36 -4.85 15.99
N ALA A 166 -10.78 -3.67 15.73
CA ALA A 166 -11.51 -2.44 15.36
C ALA A 166 -11.08 -1.79 14.02
N GLY A 167 -10.24 -2.42 13.21
CA GLY A 167 -9.87 -1.84 11.91
C GLY A 167 -9.05 -2.81 11.09
N ASN A 168 -9.46 -3.02 9.85
CA ASN A 168 -8.68 -3.82 8.92
C ASN A 168 -7.41 -3.01 8.60
N VAL A 169 -6.25 -3.64 8.77
CA VAL A 169 -4.92 -3.06 8.55
C VAL A 169 -4.19 -3.94 7.54
N TRP A 170 -3.54 -3.31 6.56
CA TRP A 170 -2.57 -4.02 5.74
C TRP A 170 -1.20 -3.94 6.41
N THR A 171 -0.55 -5.10 6.58
CA THR A 171 0.80 -5.20 7.14
C THR A 171 1.76 -5.60 6.02
N GLY A 172 2.75 -4.75 5.76
CA GLY A 172 3.85 -5.02 4.85
C GLY A 172 4.91 -5.94 5.47
N PRO A 173 5.91 -6.39 4.68
CA PRO A 173 7.03 -7.17 5.18
C PRO A 173 7.78 -6.46 6.32
N PHE A 174 8.22 -7.24 7.32
CA PHE A 174 9.03 -6.75 8.43
C PHE A 174 10.48 -7.17 8.25
N THR A 175 11.40 -6.21 8.40
CA THR A 175 12.84 -6.44 8.50
C THR A 175 13.29 -6.02 9.91
N PRO A 176 14.15 -6.77 10.62
CA PRO A 176 14.63 -6.37 11.93
C PRO A 176 15.14 -4.92 11.96
N PHE A 177 14.61 -4.12 12.88
CA PHE A 177 15.00 -2.72 13.03
C PHE A 177 16.39 -2.61 13.67
N ASN A 178 17.25 -1.79 13.08
CA ASN A 178 18.58 -1.47 13.60
C ASN A 178 18.57 -0.05 14.14
N SER A 179 18.64 0.11 15.46
CA SER A 179 18.60 1.41 16.13
C SER A 179 19.84 2.28 15.88
N THR A 180 20.98 1.68 15.52
CA THR A 180 22.21 2.41 15.20
C THR A 180 22.12 3.06 13.82
N THR A 181 21.53 2.37 12.84
CA THR A 181 21.41 2.89 11.47
C THR A 181 20.07 3.55 11.19
N GLY A 182 19.06 3.33 12.05
CA GLY A 182 17.68 3.78 11.84
C GLY A 182 16.96 3.02 10.71
N LEU A 183 17.53 1.92 10.22
CA LEU A 183 17.01 1.14 9.09
C LEU A 183 16.23 -0.10 9.55
N GLY A 184 15.47 -0.70 8.62
CA GLY A 184 14.56 -1.81 8.90
C GLY A 184 13.22 -1.35 9.45
N GLY A 185 12.54 -2.25 10.16
CA GLY A 185 11.16 -2.12 10.59
C GLY A 185 10.17 -2.72 9.59
N GLY A 186 8.89 -2.42 9.81
CA GLY A 186 7.77 -2.79 8.94
C GLY A 186 6.83 -1.61 8.73
N LEU A 187 5.78 -1.83 7.95
CA LEU A 187 4.77 -0.82 7.65
C LEU A 187 3.38 -1.42 7.87
N ARG A 188 2.55 -0.72 8.64
CA ARG A 188 1.11 -0.96 8.74
C ARG A 188 0.35 0.22 8.12
N VAL A 189 -0.67 -0.08 7.33
CA VAL A 189 -1.56 0.92 6.72
C VAL A 189 -2.98 0.65 7.18
N LYS A 190 -3.58 1.64 7.82
CA LYS A 190 -4.97 1.62 8.27
C LYS A 190 -5.80 2.58 7.44
N VAL A 191 -6.94 2.12 6.93
CA VAL A 191 -7.95 3.02 6.36
C VAL A 191 -8.86 3.48 7.50
N VAL A 192 -8.78 4.77 7.83
CA VAL A 192 -9.54 5.38 8.94
C VAL A 192 -10.96 5.69 8.49
N SER A 193 -11.11 6.23 7.28
CA SER A 193 -12.42 6.51 6.69
C SER A 193 -12.34 6.56 5.16
N VAL A 194 -13.46 6.28 4.51
CA VAL A 194 -13.64 6.48 3.07
C VAL A 194 -14.87 7.34 2.84
N GLY A 195 -14.79 8.23 1.86
CA GLY A 195 -15.89 9.06 1.40
C GLY A 195 -16.03 9.01 -0.12
N PRO A 196 -16.96 9.80 -0.70
CA PRO A 196 -17.20 9.78 -2.15
C PRO A 196 -16.06 10.42 -2.96
N SER A 197 -15.18 11.21 -2.33
CA SER A 197 -14.13 11.98 -3.02
C SER A 197 -12.74 11.89 -2.38
N SER A 198 -12.62 11.28 -1.20
CA SER A 198 -11.35 11.11 -0.51
C SER A 198 -11.42 9.98 0.51
N ALA A 199 -10.25 9.49 0.94
CA ALA A 199 -10.10 8.58 2.06
C ALA A 199 -9.06 9.13 3.04
N VAL A 200 -9.23 8.84 4.33
CA VAL A 200 -8.21 9.10 5.36
C VAL A 200 -7.50 7.79 5.65
N VAL A 201 -6.17 7.81 5.55
CA VAL A 201 -5.31 6.68 5.89
C VAL A 201 -4.38 7.08 7.03
N GLU A 202 -4.05 6.12 7.87
CA GLU A 202 -2.98 6.22 8.86
C GLU A 202 -1.88 5.22 8.51
N LEU A 203 -0.67 5.73 8.34
CA LEU A 203 0.54 4.97 8.07
C LEU A 203 1.30 4.83 9.37
N CYS A 204 1.71 3.62 9.71
CA CYS A 204 2.47 3.35 10.92
C CYS A 204 3.73 2.55 10.63
N ARG A 205 4.88 3.08 11.02
CA ARG A 205 6.16 2.35 10.94
C ARG A 205 6.32 1.48 12.18
N MET A 206 6.40 0.17 11.95
CA MET A 206 6.72 -0.80 12.99
C MET A 206 8.22 -0.78 13.27
N TYR A 207 8.60 -0.72 14.54
CA TYR A 207 9.99 -0.89 15.03
C TYR A 207 10.22 -2.27 15.63
N SER A 208 9.14 -2.98 15.94
CA SER A 208 9.13 -4.36 16.43
C SER A 208 7.89 -5.08 15.89
N GLN A 209 7.86 -6.40 15.98
CA GLN A 209 6.64 -7.19 15.69
C GLN A 209 5.73 -7.36 16.91
N THR A 210 6.23 -6.97 18.08
CA THR A 210 5.52 -7.00 19.37
C THR A 210 5.92 -5.78 20.17
N GLU A 211 5.08 -5.29 21.08
CA GLU A 211 5.42 -4.12 21.91
C GLU A 211 6.65 -4.38 22.80
N GLY A 212 6.75 -5.58 23.36
CA GLY A 212 7.89 -6.01 24.16
C GLY A 212 7.64 -7.34 24.86
N LYS A 213 8.52 -7.70 25.79
CA LYS A 213 8.28 -8.83 26.71
C LYS A 213 7.59 -8.32 27.97
N PRO A 214 6.73 -9.10 28.64
CA PRO A 214 6.15 -8.70 29.92
C PRO A 214 7.24 -8.27 30.92
N GLY A 215 7.06 -7.09 31.53
CA GLY A 215 8.02 -6.50 32.47
C GLY A 215 9.26 -5.84 31.84
N SER A 216 9.36 -5.80 30.51
CA SER A 216 10.44 -5.09 29.81
C SER A 216 10.27 -3.58 29.84
N ALA A 217 11.35 -2.83 29.59
CA ALA A 217 11.30 -1.37 29.52
C ALA A 217 10.44 -0.88 28.35
N GLU A 218 10.39 -1.66 27.27
CA GLU A 218 9.55 -1.41 26.10
C GLU A 218 8.07 -1.37 26.49
N CYS A 219 7.61 -2.35 27.28
CA CYS A 219 6.25 -2.40 27.81
C CYS A 219 5.89 -1.29 28.82
N GLN A 220 6.85 -0.43 29.19
CA GLN A 220 6.64 0.72 30.06
C GLN A 220 6.84 2.05 29.33
N ALA A 221 7.29 2.03 28.07
CA ALA A 221 7.73 3.22 27.37
C ALA A 221 6.58 4.10 26.84
N ASN A 222 5.31 3.69 27.00
CA ASN A 222 4.12 4.33 26.40
C ASN A 222 4.31 4.57 24.89
N LEU A 223 4.92 3.60 24.21
CA LEU A 223 5.09 3.59 22.76
C LEU A 223 4.18 2.52 22.17
N ASP A 224 3.98 2.60 20.86
CA ASP A 224 3.24 1.62 20.06
C ASP A 224 4.19 1.11 18.97
N ARG A 225 5.13 0.27 19.36
CA ARG A 225 6.29 -0.15 18.54
C ARG A 225 5.90 -1.10 17.42
N ASP A 226 4.82 -1.85 17.58
CA ASP A 226 4.34 -2.80 16.59
C ASP A 226 3.18 -2.26 15.77
N CYS A 227 2.67 -1.06 16.08
CA CYS A 227 1.58 -0.39 15.36
C CYS A 227 0.20 -1.07 15.51
N ASP A 228 -0.09 -1.73 16.64
CA ASP A 228 -1.39 -2.37 16.88
C ASP A 228 -2.49 -1.44 17.45
N GLY A 229 -2.10 -0.22 17.85
CA GLY A 229 -3.02 0.77 18.43
C GLY A 229 -3.15 0.68 19.95
N LYS A 230 -2.41 -0.22 20.59
CA LYS A 230 -2.26 -0.36 22.04
C LYS A 230 -0.83 0.01 22.41
N MET A 231 -0.67 0.38 23.68
CA MET A 231 0.61 0.82 24.21
C MET A 231 0.78 0.27 25.61
N ALA A 232 2.03 -0.02 25.97
CA ALA A 232 2.41 -0.38 27.33
C ALA A 232 1.50 -1.46 27.94
N SER A 233 0.92 -1.21 29.12
CA SER A 233 0.09 -2.19 29.83
C SER A 233 -1.27 -2.48 29.18
N LEU A 234 -1.71 -1.68 28.21
CA LEU A 234 -2.91 -1.95 27.42
C LEU A 234 -2.63 -2.95 26.29
N ASP A 235 -1.36 -3.22 26.00
CA ASP A 235 -0.93 -4.16 25.00
C ASP A 235 -0.96 -5.60 25.53
N SER A 236 -1.54 -6.50 24.73
CA SER A 236 -1.59 -7.94 25.03
C SER A 236 -0.21 -8.60 25.04
N ASP A 237 0.77 -8.07 24.32
CA ASP A 237 2.15 -8.56 24.32
C ASP A 237 2.84 -8.31 25.66
N CYS A 238 2.46 -7.21 26.31
CA CYS A 238 2.98 -6.81 27.61
C CYS A 238 2.27 -7.48 28.78
N ASN A 239 1.03 -7.93 28.56
CA ASN A 239 0.19 -8.62 29.55
C ASN A 239 -0.52 -9.83 28.92
N PRO A 240 0.21 -10.90 28.55
CA PRO A 240 -0.38 -12.11 28.02
C PRO A 240 -1.28 -12.76 29.07
N LYS A 241 -2.51 -13.08 28.68
CA LYS A 241 -3.47 -13.79 29.53
C LYS A 241 -3.14 -15.27 29.64
#